data_AF-G2FJX8-F1
#
_entry.id   AF-G2FJX8-F1
#
_cell.length_a   1.000
_cell.length_b   1.000
_cell.length_c   1.000
_cell.angle_alpha   90.00
_cell.angle_beta   90.00
_cell.angle_gamma   90.00
#
_symmetry.space_group_name_H-M   'P 1'
#
loop_
_entity.id
_entity.type
_entity.pdbx_description
1 polymer ?
#
loop_
_entity_poly.entity_id
_entity_poly.type
_entity_poly.pdbx_seq_one_letter_code
_entity_poly.pdbx_strand_id
1 'polypeptide(L)'
;MHLDAVEHGDSIVFLHAVREGPANQSYGLQVAALAGVPKAVIQRARQRLEELEQAAQQHADQQQNQLPLLFQETPQNSVVEQALLEINPDNLTPRQALEQIYRLKTLCQT
;
A
#
# COMPACT_ATOMS: atom_id res chain seq x y z
N MET A 1 1.16 -0.39 20.16
CA MET A 1 1.77 -1.55 20.86
C MET A 1 2.65 -2.25 19.84
N HIS A 2 3.96 -2.30 20.05
CA HIS A 2 4.92 -3.02 19.21
C HIS A 2 5.88 -3.84 20.09
N LEU A 3 6.44 -4.94 19.56
CA LEU A 3 7.42 -5.75 20.27
C LEU A 3 8.84 -5.25 19.95
N ASP A 4 9.64 -5.04 20.98
CA ASP A 4 11.07 -4.73 20.84
C ASP A 4 11.85 -5.95 20.34
N ALA A 5 12.74 -5.71 19.39
CA ALA A 5 13.76 -6.65 18.95
C ALA A 5 15.09 -5.93 18.73
N VAL A 6 16.20 -6.63 18.95
CA VAL A 6 17.56 -6.11 18.77
C VAL A 6 18.27 -6.93 17.71
N GLU A 7 18.92 -6.25 16.78
CA GLU A 7 19.75 -6.88 15.75
C GLU A 7 21.13 -7.24 16.29
N HIS A 8 21.60 -8.45 15.99
CA HIS A 8 22.95 -8.91 16.26
C HIS A 8 23.50 -9.64 15.02
N GLY A 9 24.15 -8.88 14.13
CA GLY A 9 24.70 -9.40 12.87
C GLY A 9 23.60 -9.99 11.98
N ASP A 10 23.71 -11.27 11.64
CA ASP A 10 22.72 -12.00 10.83
C ASP A 10 21.54 -12.57 11.65
N SER A 11 21.47 -12.27 12.96
CA SER A 11 20.48 -12.85 13.86
C SER A 11 19.70 -11.77 14.63
N ILE A 12 18.42 -12.04 14.89
CA ILE A 12 17.54 -11.16 15.66
C ILE A 12 17.24 -11.79 17.02
N VAL A 13 17.34 -10.99 18.08
CA VAL A 13 16.95 -11.37 19.44
C VAL A 13 15.67 -10.63 19.78
N PHE A 14 14.59 -11.39 20.01
CA PHE A 14 13.31 -10.84 20.45
C PHE A 14 13.36 -10.56 21.95
N LEU A 15 13.19 -9.29 22.34
CA LEU A 15 13.19 -8.89 23.74
C LEU A 15 11.84 -9.16 24.43
N HIS A 16 10.80 -9.53 23.66
CA HIS A 16 9.42 -9.77 24.11
C HIS A 16 8.83 -8.65 24.98
N ALA A 17 9.40 -7.45 24.94
CA ALA A 17 8.91 -6.28 25.66
C ALA A 17 7.95 -5.52 24.73
N VAL A 18 6.73 -5.28 25.21
CA VAL A 18 5.73 -4.48 24.50
C VAL A 18 5.93 -3.03 24.87
N ARG A 19 6.24 -2.18 23.90
CA ARG A 19 6.29 -0.71 24.08
C ARG A 19 5.12 -0.02 23.42
N GLU A 20 4.69 1.07 24.03
CA GLU A 20 3.76 2.02 23.43
C GLU A 20 4.48 2.81 22.32
N GLY A 21 3.74 3.16 21.26
CA GLY A 21 4.29 3.77 20.05
C GLY A 21 4.39 2.82 18.85
N PRO A 22 4.67 3.38 17.65
CA PRO A 22 4.92 2.63 16.41
C PRO A 22 6.30 1.97 16.45
N ALA A 23 6.48 0.89 15.68
CA ALA A 23 7.78 0.24 15.55
C ALA A 23 8.76 1.11 14.77
N ASN A 24 9.98 1.24 15.25
CA ASN A 24 11.02 2.05 14.60
C ASN A 24 11.61 1.36 13.35
N GLN A 25 11.51 0.03 13.24
CA GLN A 25 12.09 -0.77 12.16
C GLN A 25 11.28 -2.04 11.88
N SER A 26 11.31 -2.51 10.62
CA SER A 26 10.67 -3.74 10.19
C SER A 26 11.68 -4.88 10.07
N TYR A 27 11.45 -5.99 10.77
CA TYR A 27 12.41 -7.12 10.85
C TYR A 27 12.07 -8.32 9.94
N GLY A 28 11.19 -8.13 8.95
CA GLY A 28 10.64 -9.23 8.16
C GLY A 28 11.67 -10.10 7.43
N LEU A 29 12.75 -9.50 6.92
CA LEU A 29 13.82 -10.24 6.24
C LEU A 29 14.65 -11.08 7.21
N GLN A 30 14.91 -10.58 8.42
CA GLN A 30 15.61 -11.31 9.48
C GLN A 30 14.78 -12.50 9.97
N VAL A 31 13.46 -12.34 10.09
CA VAL A 31 12.56 -13.48 10.41
C VAL A 31 12.54 -14.51 9.28
N ALA A 32 12.50 -14.07 8.02
CA ALA A 32 12.56 -14.96 6.87
C ALA A 32 13.87 -15.76 6.81
N ALA A 33 15.00 -15.13 7.16
CA ALA A 33 16.28 -15.82 7.27
C ALA A 33 16.28 -16.88 8.38
N LEU A 34 15.72 -16.55 9.55
CA LEU A 34 15.53 -17.53 10.65
C LEU A 34 14.58 -18.67 10.27
N ALA A 35 13.59 -18.41 9.43
CA ALA A 35 12.64 -19.40 8.92
C ALA A 35 13.25 -20.35 7.85
N GLY A 36 14.52 -20.15 7.48
CA GLY A 36 15.24 -21.03 6.54
C GLY A 36 15.06 -20.66 5.07
N VAL A 37 14.61 -19.44 4.76
CA VAL A 37 14.53 -18.97 3.36
C VAL A 37 15.95 -18.92 2.75
N PRO A 38 16.14 -19.38 1.50
CA PRO A 38 17.46 -19.40 0.87
C PRO A 38 18.13 -18.01 0.81
N LYS A 39 19.44 -17.96 1.08
CA LYS A 39 20.23 -16.71 1.09
C LYS A 39 20.09 -15.88 -0.18
N ALA A 40 20.04 -16.53 -1.35
CA ALA A 40 19.86 -15.85 -2.64
C ALA A 40 18.53 -15.09 -2.74
N VAL A 41 17.46 -15.60 -2.10
CA VAL A 41 16.14 -14.96 -2.08
C VAL A 41 16.16 -13.76 -1.13
N ILE A 42 16.74 -13.92 0.07
CA ILE A 42 16.92 -12.83 1.04
C ILE A 42 17.72 -11.67 0.45
N GLN A 43 18.79 -11.98 -0.29
CA GLN A 43 19.63 -10.97 -0.93
C GLN A 43 18.86 -10.19 -2.02
N ARG A 44 18.09 -10.88 -2.86
CA ARG A 44 17.23 -10.23 -3.86
C ARG A 44 16.16 -9.36 -3.21
N ALA A 45 15.60 -9.82 -2.08
CA ALA A 45 14.59 -9.07 -1.34
C ALA A 45 15.17 -7.81 -0.67
N ARG A 46 16.40 -7.86 -0.14
CA ARG A 46 17.12 -6.66 0.33
C ARG A 46 17.29 -5.63 -0.78
N GLN A 47 17.76 -6.06 -1.95
CA GLN A 47 17.94 -5.16 -3.08
C GLN A 47 16.63 -4.46 -3.48
N ARG A 48 15.51 -5.19 -3.53
CA ARG A 48 14.20 -4.58 -3.80
C ARG A 48 13.73 -3.64 -2.69
N LEU A 49 14.05 -3.95 -1.43
CA LEU A 49 13.72 -3.06 -0.32
C LEU A 49 14.46 -1.73 -0.45
N GLU A 50 15.76 -1.75 -0.74
CA GLU A 50 16.56 -0.54 -0.95
C GLU A 50 16.02 0.32 -2.09
N GLU A 51 15.62 -0.29 -3.21
CA GLU A 51 14.99 0.43 -4.34
C GLU A 51 13.66 1.09 -3.95
N LEU A 52 12.83 0.41 -3.16
CA LEU A 52 11.55 0.95 -2.68
C LEU A 52 11.73 2.07 -1.66
N GLU A 53 12.71 1.93 -0.75
CA GLU A 53 13.04 2.97 0.23
C GLU A 53 13.61 4.22 -0.45
N GLN A 54 14.48 4.05 -1.45
CA GLN A 54 14.98 5.17 -2.26
C GLN A 54 13.85 5.87 -3.02
N ALA A 55 12.93 5.12 -3.63
CA ALA A 55 11.77 5.70 -4.29
C ALA A 55 10.88 6.46 -3.27
N ALA A 56 10.59 5.87 -2.11
CA ALA A 56 9.81 6.52 -1.06
C ALA A 56 10.47 7.82 -0.57
N GLN A 57 11.80 7.85 -0.44
CA GLN A 57 12.54 9.05 -0.05
C GLN A 57 12.44 10.16 -1.12
N GLN A 58 12.54 9.80 -2.40
CA GLN A 58 12.38 10.74 -3.51
C GLN A 58 10.96 11.33 -3.57
N HIS A 59 9.94 10.52 -3.28
CA HIS A 59 8.55 10.99 -3.18
C HIS A 59 8.33 11.88 -1.94
N ALA A 60 8.97 11.58 -0.81
CA ALA A 60 8.88 12.39 0.40
C ALA A 60 9.55 13.77 0.23
N ASP A 61 10.69 13.84 -0.45
CA ASP A 61 11.37 15.11 -0.75
C ASP A 61 10.56 15.99 -1.72
N GLN A 62 9.81 15.38 -2.66
CA GLN A 62 8.87 16.13 -3.52
C GLN A 62 7.63 16.63 -2.75
N GLN A 63 7.20 15.93 -1.70
CA GLN A 63 6.05 16.33 -0.87
C GLN A 63 6.38 17.43 0.16
N GLN A 64 7.64 17.60 0.57
CA GLN A 64 8.00 18.69 1.51
C GLN A 64 7.78 20.10 0.94
N ASN A 65 7.77 20.26 -0.39
CA ASN A 65 7.50 21.55 -1.03
C ASN A 65 6.01 21.85 -1.24
N GLN A 66 5.12 20.96 -0.80
CA GLN A 66 3.66 21.15 -0.87
C GLN A 66 2.98 20.58 0.38
N LEU A 67 3.14 21.23 1.53
CA LEU A 67 2.10 21.17 2.56
C LEU A 67 1.10 22.28 2.28
N PRO A 68 -0.14 21.90 1.91
CA PRO A 68 -1.12 21.68 2.96
C PRO A 68 -1.93 20.38 2.78
N LEU A 69 -2.40 19.83 3.91
CA LEU A 69 -3.43 18.77 4.06
C LEU A 69 -2.95 17.32 3.86
N LEU A 70 -2.09 16.84 4.76
CA LEU A 70 -2.14 15.41 5.07
C LEU A 70 -3.49 15.09 5.74
N PHE A 71 -4.15 14.05 5.23
CA PHE A 71 -5.31 13.35 5.81
C PHE A 71 -6.70 13.88 5.50
N GLN A 72 -7.01 14.08 4.21
CA GLN A 72 -8.36 13.81 3.71
C GLN A 72 -8.36 13.50 2.21
N GLU A 73 -7.56 12.52 1.79
CA GLU A 73 -7.91 11.78 0.57
C GLU A 73 -9.06 10.84 0.93
N THR A 74 -10.28 11.39 1.04
CA THR A 74 -11.41 10.60 0.56
C THR A 74 -11.02 10.21 -0.85
N PRO A 75 -11.02 8.92 -1.23
CA PRO A 75 -10.80 8.57 -2.62
C PRO A 75 -11.78 9.44 -3.40
N GLN A 76 -11.26 10.39 -4.18
CA GLN A 76 -12.11 11.20 -5.02
C GLN A 76 -12.60 10.23 -6.07
N ASN A 77 -13.71 9.54 -5.76
CA ASN A 77 -14.25 8.51 -6.61
C ASN A 77 -14.30 9.10 -8.00
N SER A 78 -13.69 8.41 -8.95
CA SER A 78 -13.70 8.85 -10.34
C SER A 78 -15.15 9.09 -10.76
N VAL A 79 -15.39 10.02 -11.69
CA VAL A 79 -16.74 10.29 -12.22
C VAL A 79 -17.44 8.98 -12.63
N VAL A 80 -16.65 8.00 -13.10
CA VAL A 80 -17.10 6.64 -13.45
C VAL A 80 -17.53 5.83 -12.22
N GLU A 81 -16.78 5.89 -11.12
CA GLU A 81 -17.08 5.14 -9.88
C GLU A 81 -18.32 5.69 -9.17
N GLN A 82 -18.52 7.01 -9.21
CA GLN A 82 -19.76 7.63 -8.73
C GLN A 82 -20.96 7.16 -9.56
N ALA A 83 -20.84 7.17 -10.89
CA ALA A 83 -21.88 6.69 -11.77
C ALA A 83 -22.17 5.18 -11.58
N LEU A 84 -21.17 4.37 -11.22
CA LEU A 84 -21.34 2.95 -10.92
C LEU A 84 -22.10 2.70 -9.62
N LEU A 85 -21.84 3.49 -8.57
CA LEU A 85 -22.54 3.37 -7.28
C LEU A 85 -24.04 3.67 -7.39
N GLU A 86 -24.44 4.51 -8.34
CA GLU A 86 -25.84 4.84 -8.60
C GLU A 86 -26.60 3.77 -9.38
N ILE A 87 -25.90 2.84 -10.03
CA ILE A 87 -26.51 1.83 -10.90
C ILE A 87 -26.98 0.64 -10.05
N ASN A 88 -28.30 0.40 -10.03
CA ASN A 88 -28.89 -0.81 -9.47
C ASN A 88 -29.24 -1.80 -10.59
N PRO A 89 -28.49 -2.90 -10.77
CA PRO A 89 -28.70 -3.82 -11.88
C PRO A 89 -30.03 -4.58 -11.81
N ASP A 90 -30.57 -4.82 -10.62
CA ASP A 90 -31.78 -5.62 -10.42
C ASP A 90 -33.05 -4.91 -10.91
N ASN A 91 -32.99 -3.58 -11.07
CA ASN A 91 -34.11 -2.75 -11.50
C ASN A 91 -33.99 -2.24 -12.95
N LEU A 92 -33.04 -2.76 -13.73
CA LEU A 92 -32.84 -2.33 -15.11
C LEU A 92 -33.44 -3.30 -16.12
N THR A 93 -34.10 -2.74 -17.13
CA THR A 93 -34.43 -3.51 -18.34
C THR A 93 -33.15 -3.76 -19.17
N PRO A 94 -33.10 -4.82 -20.01
CA PRO A 94 -31.93 -5.10 -20.84
C PRO A 94 -31.47 -3.93 -21.70
N ARG A 95 -32.42 -3.12 -22.20
CA ARG A 95 -32.12 -1.92 -22.98
C ARG A 95 -31.47 -0.81 -22.13
N GLN A 96 -31.98 -0.58 -20.92
CA GLN A 96 -31.43 0.43 -20.01
C GLN A 96 -30.04 0.03 -19.50
N ALA A 97 -29.80 -1.25 -19.22
CA ALA A 97 -28.48 -1.74 -18.83
C ALA A 97 -27.44 -1.46 -19.92
N LEU A 98 -27.77 -1.73 -21.18
CA LEU A 98 -26.91 -1.44 -22.32
C LEU A 98 -26.62 0.06 -22.45
N GLU A 99 -27.62 0.92 -22.26
CA GLU A 99 -27.44 2.38 -22.26
C GLU A 99 -26.47 2.86 -21.17
N GLN A 100 -26.57 2.33 -19.95
CA GLN A 100 -25.64 2.65 -18.86
C GLN A 100 -24.20 2.22 -19.18
N ILE A 101 -23.99 1.07 -19.85
CA ILE A 101 -22.65 0.63 -20.26
C ILE A 101 -22.03 1.60 -21.27
N TYR A 102 -22.79 2.07 -22.26
CA TYR A 102 -22.29 3.07 -23.21
C TYR A 102 -21.99 4.41 -22.53
N ARG A 103 -22.84 4.84 -21.60
CA ARG A 103 -22.61 6.04 -20.78
C ARG A 103 -21.30 5.92 -19.99
N LEU A 104 -21.07 4.81 -19.30
CA LEU A 104 -19.81 4.57 -18.56
C LEU A 104 -18.59 4.59 -19.49
N LYS A 105 -18.70 3.97 -20.67
CA LYS A 105 -17.62 4.00 -21.68
C LYS A 105 -17.25 5.43 -22.11
N THR A 106 -18.24 6.31 -22.29
CA THR A 106 -17.97 7.72 -22.62
C THR A 106 -17.25 8.45 -21.49
N LEU A 107 -17.59 8.15 -20.23
CA LEU A 107 -16.93 8.72 -19.07
C LEU A 107 -15.48 8.22 -18.89
N CYS A 108 -15.15 7.02 -19.37
CA CYS A 108 -13.77 6.48 -19.34
C CYS A 108 -12.87 6.99 -20.47
N GLN A 109 -13.41 7.61 -21.52
CA GLN A 109 -12.63 8.06 -22.69
C GLN A 109 -12.22 9.54 -22.63
N THR A 110 -12.56 10.23 -21.56
CA THR A 110 -12.12 11.61 -21.27
C THR A 110 -10.97 11.57 -20.27
#